data_AF-T1F3B7-F1
#
_entry.id   AF-T1F3B7-F1
#
_cell.length_a   1.000
_cell.length_b   1.000
_cell.length_c   1.000
_cell.angle_alpha   90.00
_cell.angle_beta   90.00
_cell.angle_gamma   90.00
#
_symmetry.space_group_name_H-M   'P 1'
#
loop_
_entity.id
_entity.type
_entity.pdbx_description
1 polymer ?
#
loop_
_entity_poly.entity_id
_entity_poly.type
_entity_poly.pdbx_seq_one_letter_code
_entity_poly.pdbx_strand_id
1 'polypeptide(L)'
;MRGNNEEADWLEGEDLCTYVRLVLIGQNKDVLTQFETSKVKGSVTVFNEAFHFNVPLFQLDAMTLLVGAFVDKMAVPADLKRKKKCKVLIGWLAFGSSVDDEMCKESWMELGRKQDDVGGGGGGGEGATTWYKLMRPL
;
A
#
# COMPACT_ATOMS: atom_id res chain seq x y z
N MET A 1 42.09 9.64 1.27
CA MET A 1 40.75 9.68 0.64
C MET A 1 39.91 8.60 1.29
N ARG A 2 39.11 8.94 2.31
CA ARG A 2 38.09 8.05 2.88
C ARG A 2 36.77 8.43 2.21
N GLY A 3 36.17 7.50 1.47
CA GLY A 3 34.87 7.71 0.87
C GLY A 3 33.81 7.77 1.98
N ASN A 4 33.04 8.86 1.99
CA ASN A 4 31.86 9.00 2.82
C ASN A 4 30.83 7.98 2.34
N ASN A 5 30.64 6.93 3.13
CA ASN A 5 29.56 5.97 2.95
C ASN A 5 28.45 6.30 3.97
N GLU A 6 27.94 7.53 3.93
CA GLU A 6 26.95 8.09 4.90
C GLU A 6 25.49 7.78 4.52
N GLU A 7 25.26 6.99 3.47
CA GLU A 7 23.91 6.79 2.92
C GLU A 7 23.12 5.65 3.58
N ALA A 8 23.74 4.81 4.41
CA ALA A 8 23.11 3.60 4.97
C ALA A 8 22.85 3.63 6.48
N ASP A 9 23.28 4.66 7.21
CA ASP A 9 23.28 4.65 8.68
C ASP A 9 21.95 5.13 9.32
N TRP A 10 20.96 5.51 8.50
CA TRP A 10 19.72 6.16 8.97
C TRP A 10 18.61 5.20 9.44
N LEU A 11 18.81 3.89 9.33
CA LEU A 11 17.82 2.86 9.66
C LEU A 11 18.11 2.12 10.99
N GLU A 12 19.19 2.44 11.68
CA GLU A 12 19.57 1.79 12.94
C GLU A 12 19.17 2.64 14.15
N GLY A 13 17.87 2.64 14.47
CA GLY A 13 17.35 3.33 15.65
C GLY A 13 16.26 2.51 16.35
N GLU A 14 16.39 2.33 17.66
CA GLU A 14 15.43 1.62 18.54
C GLU A 14 14.00 2.24 18.55
N ASP A 15 13.87 3.46 18.01
CA ASP A 15 12.65 4.26 17.94
C ASP A 15 12.00 4.28 16.53
N LEU A 16 12.42 3.41 15.59
CA LEU A 16 11.86 3.33 14.24
C LEU A 16 10.70 2.33 14.17
N CYS A 17 9.55 2.77 13.67
CA CYS A 17 8.42 1.90 13.38
C CYS A 17 8.01 2.00 11.90
N THR A 18 8.00 0.87 11.21
CA THR A 18 7.56 0.75 9.82
C THR A 18 6.06 0.43 9.77
N TYR A 19 5.35 1.01 8.81
CA TYR A 19 3.95 0.69 8.51
C TYR A 19 3.64 0.97 7.04
N VAL A 20 2.56 0.36 6.53
CA VAL A 20 2.08 0.60 5.16
C VAL A 20 0.76 1.37 5.24
N ARG A 21 0.61 2.36 4.37
CA ARG A 21 -0.66 3.05 4.13
C ARG A 21 -1.18 2.69 2.76
N LEU A 22 -2.44 2.30 2.69
CA LEU A 22 -3.18 2.05 1.48
C LEU A 22 -4.19 3.17 1.27
N VAL A 23 -4.25 3.75 0.08
CA VAL A 23 -5.18 4.82 -0.27
C VAL A 23 -5.86 4.47 -1.59
N LEU A 24 -7.18 4.32 -1.57
CA LEU A 24 -7.97 4.14 -2.77
C LEU A 24 -8.42 5.50 -3.29
N ILE A 25 -8.10 5.75 -4.55
CA ILE A 25 -8.35 7.01 -5.26
C ILE A 25 -9.35 6.73 -6.38
N GLY A 26 -10.39 7.56 -6.45
CA GLY A 26 -11.40 7.52 -7.50
C GLY A 26 -10.99 8.25 -8.77
N GLN A 27 -11.84 8.13 -9.80
CA GLN A 27 -11.63 8.75 -11.12
C GLN A 27 -11.41 10.27 -11.05
N ASN A 28 -12.02 10.94 -10.07
CA ASN A 28 -11.92 12.38 -9.88
C ASN A 28 -10.71 12.79 -9.03
N LYS A 29 -9.78 11.86 -8.78
CA LYS A 29 -8.60 12.04 -7.90
C LYS A 29 -8.97 12.31 -6.44
N ASP A 30 -10.19 11.99 -6.06
CA ASP A 30 -10.68 12.03 -4.70
C ASP A 30 -10.24 10.80 -3.92
N VAL A 31 -9.85 11.01 -2.66
CA VAL A 31 -9.54 9.90 -1.74
C VAL A 31 -10.85 9.31 -1.25
N LEU A 32 -11.15 8.09 -1.69
CA LEU A 32 -12.38 7.40 -1.32
C LEU A 32 -12.24 6.72 0.04
N THR A 33 -11.09 6.09 0.31
CA THR A 33 -10.83 5.36 1.55
C THR A 33 -9.33 5.23 1.78
N GLN A 34 -8.93 5.15 3.05
CA GLN A 34 -7.56 4.89 3.44
C GLN A 34 -7.48 3.89 4.60
N PHE A 35 -6.43 3.08 4.60
CA PHE A 35 -6.10 2.17 5.68
C PHE A 35 -4.61 2.27 6.03
N GLU A 36 -4.27 1.96 7.28
CA GLU A 36 -2.88 1.78 7.72
C GLU A 36 -2.76 0.40 8.36
N THR A 37 -1.63 -0.26 8.15
CA THR A 37 -1.27 -1.45 8.93
C THR A 37 -0.95 -1.07 10.37
N SER A 38 -0.83 -2.09 11.22
CA SER A 38 -0.10 -1.96 12.47
C SER A 38 1.32 -1.43 12.24
N LYS A 39 1.87 -0.80 13.29
CA LYS A 39 3.22 -0.26 13.30
C LYS A 39 4.16 -1.28 13.92
N VAL A 40 5.18 -1.69 13.19
CA VAL A 40 6.13 -2.71 13.62
C VAL A 40 7.51 -2.09 13.78
N LYS A 41 8.19 -2.42 14.87
CA LYS A 41 9.56 -1.95 15.11
C LYS A 41 10.55 -2.72 14.21
N GLY A 42 11.53 -2.01 13.68
CA GLY A 42 12.61 -2.60 12.86
C GLY A 42 12.52 -2.24 11.36
N SER A 43 13.57 -2.62 10.63
CA SER A 43 13.81 -2.24 9.24
C SER A 43 13.16 -3.17 8.21
N VAL A 44 13.02 -4.46 8.51
CA VAL A 44 12.36 -5.46 7.65
C VAL A 44 11.15 -6.01 8.38
N THR A 45 9.96 -5.85 7.80
CA THR A 45 8.69 -6.17 8.45
C THR A 45 7.81 -7.04 7.55
N VAL A 46 7.14 -8.01 8.17
CA VAL A 46 6.03 -8.75 7.58
C VAL A 46 4.75 -8.38 8.32
N PHE A 47 3.76 -7.83 7.61
CA PHE A 47 2.52 -7.35 8.24
C PHE A 47 1.41 -8.41 8.29
N ASN A 48 1.23 -9.21 7.24
CA ASN A 48 0.17 -10.22 7.13
C ASN A 48 -1.25 -9.70 7.45
N GLU A 49 -1.51 -8.42 7.17
CA GLU A 49 -2.81 -7.78 7.36
C GLU A 49 -3.59 -7.74 6.03
N ALA A 50 -4.90 -7.94 6.11
CA ALA A 50 -5.81 -7.89 4.97
C ALA A 50 -6.71 -6.66 5.05
N PHE A 51 -6.87 -5.97 3.92
CA PHE A 51 -7.71 -4.79 3.80
C PHE A 51 -8.79 -5.02 2.75
N HIS A 52 -9.98 -4.48 3.00
CA HIS A 52 -11.14 -4.65 2.13
C HIS A 52 -11.60 -3.31 1.61
N PHE A 53 -11.84 -3.25 0.30
CA PHE A 53 -12.34 -2.07 -0.38
C PHE A 53 -13.64 -2.45 -1.10
N ASN A 54 -14.72 -1.74 -0.80
CA ASN A 54 -16.00 -1.97 -1.45
C ASN A 54 -16.07 -1.12 -2.72
N VAL A 55 -15.69 -1.71 -3.85
CA VAL A 55 -15.65 -1.04 -5.15
C VAL A 55 -16.61 -1.74 -6.12
N PRO A 56 -17.58 -1.03 -6.70
CA PRO A 56 -18.40 -1.58 -7.78
C PRO A 56 -17.53 -1.95 -9.00
N LEU A 57 -17.78 -3.10 -9.61
CA LEU A 57 -16.92 -3.61 -10.69
C LEU A 57 -16.82 -2.68 -11.90
N PHE A 58 -17.93 -2.06 -12.28
CA PHE A 58 -17.96 -1.10 -13.39
C PHE A 58 -17.12 0.17 -13.11
N GLN A 59 -16.68 0.38 -11.87
CA GLN A 59 -15.79 1.48 -11.48
C GLN A 59 -14.34 1.05 -11.32
N LEU A 60 -14.02 -0.26 -11.32
CA LEU A 60 -12.68 -0.77 -11.00
C LEU A 60 -11.58 -0.21 -11.90
N ASP A 61 -11.87 -0.03 -13.19
CA ASP A 61 -10.94 0.55 -14.17
C ASP A 61 -10.62 2.03 -13.93
N ALA A 62 -11.53 2.72 -13.24
CA ALA A 62 -11.41 4.13 -12.90
C ALA A 62 -10.74 4.36 -11.54
N MET A 63 -10.33 3.29 -10.85
CA MET A 63 -9.74 3.35 -9.51
C MET A 63 -8.22 3.23 -9.57
N THR A 64 -7.56 3.82 -8.58
CA THR A 64 -6.13 3.63 -8.34
C THR A 64 -5.90 3.34 -6.86
N LEU A 65 -5.22 2.24 -6.55
CA LEU A 65 -4.77 1.90 -5.21
C LEU A 65 -3.30 2.33 -5.03
N LEU A 66 -3.07 3.33 -4.19
CA LEU A 66 -1.74 3.74 -3.77
C LEU A 66 -1.33 2.98 -2.52
N VAL A 67 -0.16 2.35 -2.53
CA VAL A 67 0.42 1.62 -1.40
C VAL A 67 1.76 2.27 -1.07
N GLY A 68 1.85 2.96 0.07
CA GLY A 68 3.06 3.63 0.54
C GLY A 68 3.62 2.98 1.78
N ALA A 69 4.92 2.68 1.81
CA ALA A 69 5.64 2.23 2.99
C ALA A 69 6.24 3.44 3.73
N PHE A 70 5.99 3.53 5.02
CA PHE A 70 6.38 4.64 5.87
C PHE A 70 7.19 4.18 7.06
N VAL A 71 8.10 5.03 7.52
CA VAL A 71 8.75 4.94 8.82
C VAL A 71 8.35 6.12 9.68
N ASP A 72 7.86 5.81 10.87
CA ASP A 72 7.78 6.73 11.97
C ASP A 72 9.14 6.79 12.67
N LYS A 73 9.79 7.96 12.63
CA LYS A 73 11.02 8.22 13.39
C LYS A 73 10.80 9.32 14.43
N MET A 74 11.34 9.13 15.62
CA MET A 74 11.46 10.23 16.58
C MET A 74 12.69 11.06 16.21
N ALA A 75 12.45 12.25 15.67
CA ALA A 75 13.51 13.22 15.41
C ALA A 75 13.44 14.35 16.43
N VAL A 76 14.58 14.96 16.74
CA VAL A 76 14.64 16.28 17.38
C VAL A 76 14.94 17.26 16.26
N PRO A 77 13.94 17.96 15.68
CA PRO A 77 14.21 18.99 14.68
C PRO A 77 15.15 20.04 15.25
N ALA A 78 16.02 20.62 14.41
CA ALA A 78 17.03 21.60 14.84
C ALA A 78 16.45 22.76 15.68
N ASP A 79 15.20 23.13 15.43
CA ASP A 79 14.51 24.25 16.08
C ASP A 79 13.70 23.83 17.33
N LEU A 80 13.67 22.55 17.67
CA LEU A 80 12.85 22.01 18.76
C LEU A 80 13.71 21.35 19.83
N LYS A 81 13.45 21.71 21.10
CA LYS A 81 14.07 21.04 22.27
C LYS A 81 13.38 19.71 22.66
N ARG A 82 12.48 19.19 21.83
CA ARG A 82 11.65 18.00 22.15
C ARG A 82 11.58 17.05 20.95
N LYS A 83 11.62 15.74 21.23
CA LYS A 83 11.39 14.69 20.22
C LYS A 83 9.98 14.87 19.61
N LYS A 84 9.92 14.91 18.28
CA LYS A 84 8.67 14.89 17.51
C LYS A 84 8.68 13.67 16.62
N LYS A 85 7.51 13.05 16.52
CA LYS A 85 7.28 11.94 15.61
C LYS A 85 7.19 12.47 14.17
N CYS A 86 8.12 12.05 13.34
CA CYS A 86 8.19 12.38 11.92
C CYS A 86 7.83 11.14 11.10
N LYS A 87 6.87 11.30 10.19
CA LYS A 87 6.50 10.28 9.20
C LYS A 87 7.33 10.50 7.95
N VAL A 88 8.06 9.47 7.53
CA VAL A 88 8.90 9.51 6.32
C VAL A 88 8.39 8.44 5.37
N LEU A 89 8.08 8.82 4.13
CA LEU A 89 7.78 7.87 3.06
C LEU A 89 9.10 7.23 2.60
N ILE A 90 9.18 5.90 2.66
CA ILE A 90 10.34 5.15 2.17
C ILE A 90 10.20 4.88 0.67
N GLY A 91 8.99 4.51 0.25
CA GLY A 91 8.69 4.15 -1.13
C GLY A 91 7.20 3.90 -1.30
N TRP A 92 6.75 3.84 -2.56
CA TRP A 92 5.36 3.65 -2.89
C TRP A 92 5.21 2.86 -4.20
N LEU A 93 4.05 2.23 -4.34
CA LEU A 93 3.58 1.56 -5.54
C LEU A 93 2.14 2.02 -5.80
N ALA A 94 1.74 2.07 -7.07
CA ALA A 94 0.36 2.36 -7.44
C ALA A 94 -0.15 1.28 -8.39
N PHE A 95 -1.36 0.80 -8.13
CA PHE A 95 -2.06 -0.19 -8.95
C PHE A 95 -3.31 0.46 -9.55
N GLY A 96 -3.57 0.21 -10.83
CA GLY A 96 -4.70 0.78 -11.54
C GLY A 96 -4.55 0.61 -13.04
N SER A 97 -5.63 0.76 -13.81
CA SER A 97 -5.60 0.59 -15.26
C SER A 97 -4.81 1.70 -15.97
N SER A 98 -4.60 2.84 -15.30
CA SER A 98 -3.90 4.04 -15.82
C SER A 98 -2.52 4.29 -15.20
N VAL A 99 -1.94 3.33 -14.48
CA VAL A 99 -0.58 3.49 -13.92
C VAL A 99 0.47 3.17 -14.98
N ASP A 100 1.60 3.86 -14.95
CA ASP A 100 2.68 3.69 -15.92
C ASP A 100 3.51 2.42 -15.67
N ASP A 101 3.49 1.88 -14.44
CA ASP A 101 4.17 0.65 -14.08
C ASP A 101 3.39 -0.56 -14.61
N GLU A 102 3.94 -1.19 -15.67
CA GLU A 102 3.26 -2.28 -16.37
C GLU A 102 3.01 -3.49 -15.45
N MET A 103 3.91 -3.80 -14.52
CA MET A 103 3.72 -4.91 -13.59
C MET A 103 2.55 -4.64 -12.63
N CYS A 104 2.45 -3.41 -12.12
CA CYS A 104 1.36 -3.02 -11.23
C CYS A 104 0.03 -2.94 -11.98
N LYS A 105 0.06 -2.48 -13.23
CA LYS A 105 -1.10 -2.46 -14.12
C LYS A 105 -1.58 -3.86 -14.46
N GLU A 106 -0.70 -4.77 -14.87
CA GLU A 106 -1.05 -6.17 -15.15
C GLU A 106 -1.64 -6.85 -13.91
N SER A 107 -1.01 -6.65 -12.75
CA SER A 107 -1.52 -7.19 -11.48
C SER A 107 -2.91 -6.65 -11.13
N TRP A 108 -3.23 -5.39 -11.48
CA TRP A 108 -4.55 -4.81 -11.29
C TRP A 108 -5.58 -5.41 -12.26
N MET A 109 -5.22 -5.52 -13.55
CA MET A 109 -6.10 -6.07 -14.58
C MET A 109 -6.42 -7.55 -14.34
N GLU A 110 -5.50 -8.32 -13.78
CA GLU A 110 -5.74 -9.71 -13.40
C GLU A 110 -6.85 -9.85 -12.34
N LEU A 111 -6.98 -8.87 -11.43
CA LEU A 111 -8.07 -8.85 -10.44
C LEU A 111 -9.43 -8.79 -11.12
N GLY A 112 -9.58 -7.93 -12.14
CA GLY A 112 -10.82 -7.79 -12.91
C GLY A 112 -11.15 -9.06 -13.70
N ARG A 113 -10.17 -9.64 -14.41
CA ARG A 113 -10.39 -10.82 -15.26
C ARG A 113 -10.78 -12.08 -14.49
N LYS A 114 -10.17 -12.31 -13.31
CA LYS A 114 -10.49 -13.48 -12.47
C LYS A 114 -11.95 -13.49 -11.99
N GLN A 115 -12.67 -12.39 -12.13
CA GLN A 115 -14.07 -12.30 -11.75
C GLN A 115 -15.03 -12.67 -12.89
N ASP A 116 -14.63 -12.43 -14.14
CA ASP A 116 -15.42 -12.82 -15.32
C ASP A 116 -15.50 -14.36 -15.46
N ASP A 117 -14.44 -15.08 -15.06
CA ASP A 117 -14.40 -16.55 -15.07
C ASP A 117 -15.34 -17.21 -14.04
N VAL A 118 -15.82 -16.47 -13.03
CA VAL A 118 -16.81 -16.94 -12.06
C VAL A 118 -18.25 -16.86 -12.63
N GLY A 119 -18.45 -16.21 -13.78
CA GLY A 119 -19.74 -16.01 -14.43
C GLY A 119 -20.30 -17.19 -15.23
N GLY A 120 -19.72 -18.39 -15.13
CA GLY A 120 -20.10 -19.57 -15.91
C GLY A 120 -21.05 -20.57 -15.24
N GLY A 121 -21.62 -20.27 -14.08
CA GLY A 121 -22.51 -21.19 -13.34
C GLY A 121 -23.72 -20.48 -12.76
N GLY A 122 -24.91 -20.76 -13.31
CA GLY A 122 -26.17 -20.13 -12.89
C GLY A 122 -26.57 -20.44 -11.44
N GLY A 123 -27.19 -19.45 -10.79
CA GLY A 123 -27.84 -19.58 -9.49
C GLY A 123 -27.88 -18.23 -8.78
N GLY A 124 -29.05 -17.62 -8.67
CA GLY A 124 -29.24 -16.33 -8.01
C GLY A 124 -28.84 -16.31 -6.53
N GLY A 125 -28.40 -15.15 -6.06
CA GLY A 125 -28.13 -14.88 -4.64
C GLY A 125 -27.04 -13.84 -4.45
N GLU A 126 -27.44 -12.67 -3.94
CA GLU A 126 -26.66 -11.70 -3.15
C GLU A 126 -25.14 -11.59 -3.37
N GLY A 127 -24.73 -10.45 -3.95
CA GLY A 127 -23.46 -9.76 -3.65
C GLY A 127 -22.23 -10.65 -3.42
N ALA A 128 -21.76 -11.34 -4.47
CA ALA A 128 -20.50 -12.06 -4.44
C ALA A 128 -19.33 -11.09 -4.19
N THR A 129 -18.93 -10.96 -2.93
CA THR A 129 -17.71 -10.26 -2.51
C THR A 129 -16.57 -11.26 -2.66
N THR A 130 -15.85 -11.20 -3.77
CA THR A 130 -14.69 -12.08 -4.01
C THR A 130 -13.46 -11.53 -3.30
N TRP A 131 -12.77 -12.38 -2.55
CA TRP A 131 -11.66 -12.02 -1.68
C TRP A 131 -10.32 -12.12 -2.41
N TYR A 132 -9.56 -11.03 -2.47
CA TYR A 132 -8.22 -11.03 -3.01
C TYR A 132 -7.20 -10.98 -1.88
N LYS A 133 -6.51 -12.09 -1.67
CA LYS A 133 -5.32 -12.15 -0.83
C LYS A 133 -4.13 -11.80 -1.72
N LEU A 134 -3.62 -10.57 -1.63
CA LEU A 134 -2.33 -10.18 -2.22
C LEU A 134 -1.22 -10.92 -1.48
N MET A 135 -0.95 -12.17 -1.87
CA MET A 135 0.19 -12.95 -1.41
C MET A 135 0.92 -13.45 -2.64
N ARG A 136 2.21 -13.10 -2.76
CA ARG A 136 3.15 -13.92 -3.51
C ARG A 136 3.72 -14.99 -2.57
N PRO A 137 3.94 -16.23 -3.03
CA PRO A 137 4.88 -17.13 -2.37
C PRO A 137 6.29 -16.56 -2.50
N LEU A 138 7.09 -16.74 -1.44
CA LEU A 138 8.53 -16.46 -1.42
C LEU A 138 9.29 -17.32 -2.44
#